data_AF-A0A3R9MV94-F1
#
_entry.id   AF-A0A3R9MV94-F1
#
_cell.length_a   1.000
_cell.length_b   1.000
_cell.length_c   1.000
_cell.angle_alpha   90.00
_cell.angle_beta   90.00
_cell.angle_gamma   90.00
#
_symmetry.space_group_name_H-M   'P 1'
#
loop_
_entity.id
_entity.type
_entity.pdbx_description
1 polymer ?
#
loop_
_entity_poly.entity_id
_entity_poly.type
_entity_poly.pdbx_seq_one_letter_code
_entity_poly.pdbx_strand_id
1 'polypeptide(L)'
;MKHKNGIFKNSAEFLHKSISHNLINFLNEKNQPQYNLLIDNSVPERILNGEIKNIDAENYYSHSKEGASSKISNLLQCKEKYSDGIIELICKNIDKSVDEIVWLKLPTKDNNYNSFEFYLNIIIPMLYDAFCSNDYHDYMKNYILEYYDFSDVTIKNIQGAYTNIEEYYDSMKRIFIHIFQNKLAIKFDAIARDKGFINFHEYFLDFFHTKKNPLRNLEKYYSEFFILMKKEFLDYTGPNPEGSDTFAKYYLNLMIHRYSLKIKNPEIQLKFDYLTSELVDLLEEIDYSK
;
A
#
# COMPACT_ATOMS: atom_id res chain seq x y z
N MET A 1 -3.70 -19.23 -13.58
CA MET A 1 -4.91 -18.42 -13.89
C MET A 1 -4.45 -17.06 -14.41
N LYS A 2 -4.88 -16.65 -15.61
CA LYS A 2 -4.58 -15.30 -16.14
C LYS A 2 -5.54 -14.30 -15.50
N HIS A 3 -5.08 -13.50 -14.55
CA HIS A 3 -5.88 -12.39 -14.03
C HIS A 3 -5.94 -11.28 -15.08
N LYS A 4 -7.13 -11.02 -15.62
CA LYS A 4 -7.47 -9.90 -16.51
C LYS A 4 -7.57 -8.53 -15.78
N ASN A 5 -7.11 -8.46 -14.54
CA ASN A 5 -7.20 -7.26 -13.70
C ASN A 5 -5.84 -6.56 -13.68
N GLY A 6 -5.84 -5.23 -13.73
CA GLY A 6 -4.61 -4.44 -13.60
C GLY A 6 -3.85 -4.78 -12.32
N ILE A 7 -2.52 -4.82 -12.41
CA ILE A 7 -1.61 -5.23 -11.31
C ILE A 7 -1.94 -4.49 -10.00
N PHE A 8 -2.21 -3.19 -10.09
CA PHE A 8 -2.36 -2.30 -8.94
C PHE A 8 -3.82 -2.06 -8.51
N LYS A 9 -4.71 -3.02 -8.82
CA LYS A 9 -6.13 -2.89 -8.48
C LYS A 9 -6.38 -2.80 -6.97
N ASN A 10 -5.71 -3.62 -6.15
CA ASN A 10 -5.95 -3.59 -4.71
C ASN A 10 -5.39 -2.30 -4.10
N SER A 11 -4.27 -1.80 -4.61
CA SER A 11 -3.68 -0.52 -4.23
C SER A 11 -4.65 0.63 -4.52
N ALA A 12 -5.30 0.63 -5.69
CA ALA A 12 -6.31 1.61 -6.04
C ALA A 12 -7.54 1.53 -5.12
N GLU A 13 -8.02 0.32 -4.82
CA GLU A 13 -9.10 0.11 -3.85
C GLU A 13 -8.69 0.56 -2.43
N PHE A 14 -7.44 0.34 -2.04
CA PHE A 14 -6.92 0.74 -0.75
C PHE A 14 -6.86 2.27 -0.61
N LEU A 15 -6.47 2.99 -1.67
CA LEU A 15 -6.52 4.45 -1.67
C LEU A 15 -7.94 4.96 -1.46
N HIS A 16 -8.93 4.41 -2.16
CA HIS A 16 -10.33 4.82 -1.96
C HIS A 16 -10.82 4.55 -0.53
N LYS A 17 -10.39 3.45 0.09
CA LYS A 17 -10.67 3.18 1.52
C LYS A 17 -10.01 4.21 2.43
N SER A 18 -8.77 4.61 2.14
CA SER A 18 -8.04 5.64 2.90
C SER A 18 -8.74 7.00 2.80
N ILE A 19 -9.16 7.41 1.61
CA ILE A 19 -9.97 8.64 1.40
C ILE A 19 -11.24 8.59 2.26
N SER A 20 -12.00 7.49 2.18
CA SER A 20 -13.23 7.33 2.96
C SER A 20 -12.97 7.39 4.47
N HIS A 21 -11.89 6.78 4.94
CA HIS A 21 -11.48 6.83 6.34
C HIS A 21 -11.18 8.27 6.80
N ASN A 22 -10.40 9.01 6.01
CA ASN A 22 -10.07 10.41 6.31
C ASN A 22 -11.31 11.30 6.37
N LEU A 23 -12.23 11.13 5.42
CA LEU A 23 -13.48 11.89 5.38
C LEU A 23 -14.41 11.54 6.55
N ILE A 24 -14.50 10.27 6.94
CA ILE A 24 -15.27 9.83 8.12
C ILE A 24 -14.68 10.45 9.39
N ASN A 25 -13.35 10.41 9.56
CA ASN A 25 -12.69 11.01 10.72
C ASN A 25 -12.98 12.51 10.79
N PHE A 26 -12.86 13.23 9.67
CA PHE A 26 -13.19 14.65 9.60
C PHE A 26 -14.65 14.93 10.02
N LEU A 27 -15.62 14.17 9.48
CA LEU A 27 -17.03 14.32 9.82
C LEU A 27 -17.29 14.09 11.31
N ASN A 28 -16.67 13.07 11.89
CA ASN A 28 -16.79 12.74 13.31
C ASN A 28 -16.18 13.82 14.20
N GLU A 29 -14.97 14.30 13.88
CA GLU A 29 -14.28 15.35 14.62
C GLU A 29 -15.05 16.68 14.62
N LYS A 30 -15.69 17.01 13.50
CA LYS A 30 -16.45 18.26 13.34
C LYS A 30 -17.93 18.12 13.68
N ASN A 31 -18.40 16.91 14.00
CA ASN A 31 -19.81 16.59 14.20
C ASN A 31 -20.69 17.11 13.04
N GLN A 32 -20.23 16.93 11.80
CA GLN A 32 -20.90 17.42 10.60
C GLN A 32 -21.73 16.33 9.93
N PRO A 33 -22.90 16.66 9.37
CA PRO A 33 -23.66 15.72 8.57
C PRO A 33 -22.96 15.42 7.24
N GLN A 34 -23.04 14.17 6.80
CA GLN A 34 -22.36 13.64 5.61
C GLN A 34 -22.60 14.45 4.33
N TYR A 35 -23.82 14.94 4.11
CA TYR A 35 -24.14 15.70 2.90
C TYR A 35 -23.32 16.98 2.74
N ASN A 36 -22.78 17.54 3.83
CA ASN A 36 -21.94 18.74 3.78
C ASN A 36 -20.68 18.54 2.93
N LEU A 37 -20.25 17.29 2.73
CA LEU A 37 -19.11 17.02 1.85
C LEU A 37 -19.42 17.32 0.38
N LEU A 38 -20.65 17.14 -0.11
CA LEU A 38 -20.98 17.34 -1.54
C LEU A 38 -21.93 18.49 -1.82
N ILE A 39 -22.55 19.07 -0.80
CA ILE A 39 -23.54 20.11 -1.01
C ILE A 39 -22.87 21.40 -1.49
N ASP A 40 -23.41 21.98 -2.55
CA ASP A 40 -23.04 23.33 -2.98
C ASP A 40 -23.91 24.34 -2.23
N ASN A 41 -23.35 25.00 -1.22
CA ASN A 41 -24.10 25.99 -0.44
C ASN A 41 -24.39 27.29 -1.22
N SER A 42 -23.93 27.42 -2.46
CA SER A 42 -24.21 28.59 -3.30
C SER A 42 -25.60 28.57 -3.96
N VAL A 43 -26.32 27.44 -3.91
CA VAL A 43 -27.68 27.35 -4.48
C VAL A 43 -28.79 27.72 -3.47
N PRO A 44 -29.94 28.23 -3.96
CA PRO A 44 -31.08 28.58 -3.12
C PRO A 44 -31.56 27.47 -2.17
N GLU A 45 -32.00 27.85 -0.97
CA GLU A 45 -32.42 26.94 0.10
C GLU A 45 -33.54 25.95 -0.30
N ARG A 46 -34.44 26.40 -1.18
CA ARG A 46 -35.53 25.58 -1.75
C ARG A 46 -35.00 24.46 -2.65
N ILE A 47 -33.89 24.71 -3.35
CA ILE A 47 -33.19 23.69 -4.15
C ILE A 47 -32.50 22.68 -3.21
N LEU A 48 -31.81 23.18 -2.17
CA LEU A 48 -31.13 22.35 -1.15
C LEU A 48 -32.08 21.37 -0.45
N ASN A 49 -33.31 21.82 -0.18
CA ASN A 49 -34.36 21.02 0.47
C ASN A 49 -35.14 20.11 -0.50
N GLY A 50 -34.79 20.09 -1.80
CA GLY A 50 -35.45 19.23 -2.80
C GLY A 50 -36.84 19.70 -3.22
N GLU A 51 -37.19 20.97 -2.97
CA GLU A 51 -38.49 21.55 -3.34
C GLU A 51 -38.61 21.82 -4.84
N ILE A 52 -37.47 21.92 -5.56
CA ILE A 52 -37.40 22.12 -7.01
C ILE A 52 -36.81 20.87 -7.66
N LYS A 53 -37.65 20.15 -8.42
CA LYS A 53 -37.34 18.84 -9.03
C LYS A 53 -36.78 18.91 -10.46
N ASN A 54 -36.81 20.09 -11.10
CA ASN A 54 -36.32 20.31 -12.47
C ASN A 54 -34.93 20.95 -12.44
N ILE A 55 -33.95 20.20 -11.92
CA ILE A 55 -32.54 20.54 -12.02
C ILE A 55 -31.93 19.45 -12.90
N ASP A 56 -31.08 19.83 -13.86
CA ASP A 56 -30.42 18.88 -14.75
C ASP A 56 -29.81 17.71 -13.95
N ALA A 57 -30.13 16.49 -14.37
CA ALA A 57 -29.79 15.26 -13.63
C ALA A 57 -28.28 15.08 -13.40
N GLU A 58 -27.44 15.67 -14.26
CA GLU A 58 -25.98 15.63 -14.13
C GLU A 58 -25.45 16.48 -12.97
N ASN A 59 -26.21 17.46 -12.47
CA ASN A 59 -25.85 18.34 -11.34
C ASN A 59 -26.65 18.03 -10.05
N TYR A 60 -27.56 17.05 -10.07
CA TYR A 60 -28.54 16.86 -9.00
C TYR A 60 -27.93 16.50 -7.63
N TYR A 61 -26.77 15.83 -7.61
CA TYR A 61 -26.12 15.40 -6.37
C TYR A 61 -25.52 16.56 -5.56
N SER A 62 -25.09 17.65 -6.19
CA SER A 62 -24.54 18.83 -5.49
C SER A 62 -25.62 19.79 -4.99
N HIS A 63 -26.88 19.61 -5.42
CA HIS A 63 -27.94 20.59 -5.22
C HIS A 63 -29.04 20.17 -4.24
N SER A 64 -29.08 18.91 -3.78
CA SER A 64 -30.04 18.45 -2.78
C SER A 64 -29.38 17.67 -1.64
N LYS A 65 -29.86 17.86 -0.40
CA LYS A 65 -29.35 17.14 0.78
C LYS A 65 -29.51 15.62 0.65
N GLU A 66 -30.62 15.16 0.07
CA GLU A 66 -30.91 13.73 -0.12
C GLU A 66 -29.96 13.10 -1.14
N GLY A 67 -29.80 13.75 -2.31
CA GLY A 67 -28.86 13.29 -3.35
C GLY A 67 -27.42 13.28 -2.86
N ALA A 68 -26.98 14.35 -2.19
CA ALA A 68 -25.64 14.43 -1.59
C ALA A 68 -25.42 13.35 -0.53
N SER A 69 -26.40 13.12 0.35
CA SER A 69 -26.32 12.07 1.40
C SER A 69 -26.18 10.68 0.79
N SER A 70 -27.00 10.36 -0.22
CA SER A 70 -26.95 9.05 -0.89
C SER A 70 -25.60 8.82 -1.58
N LYS A 71 -25.13 9.82 -2.33
CA LYS A 71 -23.85 9.75 -3.05
C LYS A 71 -22.67 9.62 -2.10
N ILE A 72 -22.61 10.46 -1.05
CA ILE A 72 -21.56 10.37 -0.03
C ILE A 72 -21.59 9.03 0.69
N SER A 73 -22.77 8.53 1.06
CA SER A 73 -22.88 7.22 1.72
C SER A 73 -22.28 6.10 0.86
N ASN A 74 -22.56 6.08 -0.44
CA ASN A 74 -21.97 5.10 -1.36
C ASN A 74 -20.45 5.24 -1.49
N LEU A 75 -19.93 6.47 -1.55
CA LEU A 75 -18.49 6.74 -1.60
C LEU A 75 -17.78 6.32 -0.31
N LEU A 76 -18.29 6.72 0.85
CA LEU A 76 -17.73 6.39 2.17
C LEU A 76 -17.73 4.88 2.43
N GLN A 77 -18.76 4.17 1.97
CA GLN A 77 -18.85 2.70 2.03
C GLN A 77 -18.03 2.01 0.93
N CYS A 78 -17.29 2.76 0.10
CA CYS A 78 -16.51 2.26 -1.03
C CYS A 78 -17.33 1.42 -2.04
N LYS A 79 -18.64 1.67 -2.14
CA LYS A 79 -19.52 1.10 -3.18
C LYS A 79 -19.33 1.81 -4.52
N GLU A 80 -18.84 3.04 -4.48
CA GLU A 80 -18.47 3.84 -5.65
C GLU A 80 -17.04 4.35 -5.50
N LYS A 81 -16.35 4.55 -6.64
CA LYS A 81 -15.01 5.15 -6.67
C LYS A 81 -15.11 6.68 -6.70
N TYR A 82 -14.17 7.33 -6.02
CA TYR A 82 -14.00 8.77 -6.11
C TYR A 82 -13.49 9.18 -7.49
N SER A 83 -14.06 10.24 -8.06
CA SER A 83 -13.54 10.92 -9.24
C SER A 83 -12.87 12.24 -8.83
N ASP A 84 -12.03 12.77 -9.70
CA ASP A 84 -11.31 14.03 -9.47
C ASP A 84 -12.26 15.19 -9.17
N GLY A 85 -13.31 15.40 -9.97
CA GLY A 85 -14.29 16.46 -9.74
C GLY A 85 -15.12 16.28 -8.45
N ILE A 86 -15.42 15.04 -8.04
CA ILE A 86 -16.08 14.77 -6.75
C ILE A 86 -15.16 15.17 -5.59
N ILE A 87 -13.88 14.81 -5.67
CA ILE A 87 -12.90 15.11 -4.63
C ILE A 87 -12.61 16.60 -4.55
N GLU A 88 -12.48 17.29 -5.68
CA GLU A 88 -12.30 18.74 -5.73
C GLU A 88 -13.44 19.46 -5.02
N LEU A 89 -14.69 19.05 -5.26
CA LEU A 89 -15.86 19.61 -4.59
C LEU A 89 -15.84 19.33 -3.08
N ILE A 90 -15.53 18.10 -2.68
CA ILE A 90 -15.42 17.74 -1.26
C ILE A 90 -14.36 18.60 -0.56
N CYS A 91 -13.17 18.69 -1.15
CA CYS A 91 -12.04 19.45 -0.64
C CYS A 91 -12.39 20.95 -0.49
N LYS A 92 -13.07 21.52 -1.49
CA LYS A 92 -13.58 22.91 -1.42
C LYS A 92 -14.54 23.10 -0.24
N ASN A 93 -15.43 22.15 0.00
CA ASN A 93 -16.45 22.25 1.05
C ASN A 93 -15.88 22.12 2.47
N ILE A 94 -14.76 21.44 2.64
CA ILE A 94 -14.13 21.23 3.94
C ILE A 94 -12.87 22.10 4.17
N ASP A 95 -12.58 23.01 3.25
CA ASP A 95 -11.40 23.89 3.26
C ASP A 95 -10.08 23.08 3.41
N LYS A 96 -9.95 22.04 2.58
CA LYS A 96 -8.75 21.19 2.49
C LYS A 96 -8.27 21.09 1.07
N SER A 97 -6.98 20.82 0.89
CA SER A 97 -6.44 20.49 -0.42
C SER A 97 -6.70 19.02 -0.78
N VAL A 98 -6.76 18.73 -2.09
CA VAL A 98 -6.80 17.35 -2.61
C VAL A 98 -5.62 16.55 -2.09
N ASP A 99 -4.45 17.18 -2.05
CA ASP A 99 -3.23 16.56 -1.55
C ASP A 99 -3.35 16.11 -0.09
N GLU A 100 -3.98 16.88 0.79
CA GLU A 100 -4.21 16.50 2.19
C GLU A 100 -5.15 15.30 2.33
N ILE A 101 -6.22 15.25 1.53
CA ILE A 101 -7.27 14.24 1.66
C ILE A 101 -6.94 12.93 0.94
N VAL A 102 -6.39 13.04 -0.26
CA VAL A 102 -6.14 11.91 -1.17
C VAL A 102 -4.70 11.42 -1.04
N TRP A 103 -3.74 12.34 -1.18
CA TRP A 103 -2.33 11.98 -1.27
C TRP A 103 -1.63 12.00 0.09
N LEU A 104 -2.34 12.36 1.17
CA LEU A 104 -1.84 12.40 2.55
C LEU A 104 -0.69 13.41 2.75
N LYS A 105 -0.67 14.48 1.94
CA LYS A 105 0.37 15.52 1.99
C LYS A 105 0.38 16.24 3.34
N LEU A 106 1.59 16.51 3.81
CA LEU A 106 1.85 17.21 5.06
C LEU A 106 1.25 18.64 5.03
N PRO A 107 0.40 19.03 5.98
CA PRO A 107 0.36 20.42 6.40
C PRO A 107 1.71 20.70 7.08
N THR A 108 2.40 21.74 6.63
CA THR A 108 3.81 22.02 6.91
C THR A 108 4.22 21.96 8.39
N LYS A 109 5.48 21.53 8.58
CA LYS A 109 6.32 21.45 9.81
C LYS A 109 5.97 20.32 10.79
N ASP A 110 6.84 19.31 10.80
CA ASP A 110 7.03 18.29 11.84
C ASP A 110 5.82 17.43 12.22
N ASN A 111 5.39 16.55 11.32
CA ASN A 111 4.56 15.42 11.73
C ASN A 111 4.97 14.11 11.04
N ASN A 112 5.79 13.31 11.73
CA ASN A 112 6.21 11.96 11.30
C ASN A 112 5.02 11.04 11.00
N TYR A 113 3.84 11.32 11.58
CA TYR A 113 2.61 10.56 11.43
C TYR A 113 2.08 10.54 9.97
N ASN A 114 2.09 11.67 9.27
CA ASN A 114 1.55 11.73 7.90
C ASN A 114 2.50 11.12 6.86
N SER A 115 3.82 11.15 7.11
CA SER A 115 4.78 10.38 6.31
C SER A 115 4.53 8.88 6.46
N PHE A 116 4.28 8.42 7.70
CA PHE A 116 3.91 7.05 7.98
C PHE A 116 2.63 6.62 7.25
N GLU A 117 1.56 7.43 7.29
CA GLU A 117 0.31 7.17 6.59
C GLU A 117 0.50 7.14 5.06
N PHE A 118 1.32 8.02 4.48
CA PHE A 118 1.66 8.00 3.05
C PHE A 118 2.28 6.66 2.63
N TYR A 119 3.32 6.20 3.33
CA TYR A 119 3.94 4.92 3.01
C TYR A 119 2.99 3.75 3.25
N LEU A 120 2.24 3.77 4.36
CA LEU A 120 1.31 2.70 4.74
C LEU A 120 0.15 2.55 3.77
N ASN A 121 -0.40 3.67 3.28
CA ASN A 121 -1.63 3.67 2.51
C ASN A 121 -1.43 3.76 0.99
N ILE A 122 -0.25 4.18 0.53
CA ILE A 122 0.03 4.36 -0.89
C ILE A 122 1.16 3.43 -1.34
N ILE A 123 2.36 3.61 -0.78
CA ILE A 123 3.56 2.95 -1.30
C ILE A 123 3.59 1.45 -0.98
N ILE A 124 3.33 1.06 0.26
CA ILE A 124 3.35 -0.35 0.68
C ILE A 124 2.28 -1.18 -0.05
N PRO A 125 1.03 -0.71 -0.22
CA PRO A 125 0.05 -1.40 -1.05
C PRO A 125 0.53 -1.60 -2.48
N MET A 126 1.16 -0.59 -3.10
CA MET A 126 1.73 -0.73 -4.45
C MET A 126 2.83 -1.79 -4.52
N LEU A 127 3.74 -1.81 -3.56
CA LEU A 127 4.81 -2.80 -3.47
C LEU A 127 4.25 -4.21 -3.25
N TYR A 128 3.20 -4.33 -2.43
CA TYR A 128 2.51 -5.60 -2.18
C TYR A 128 1.78 -6.11 -3.42
N ASP A 129 1.08 -5.26 -4.15
CA ASP A 129 0.46 -5.63 -5.43
C ASP A 129 1.50 -6.07 -6.46
N ALA A 130 2.63 -5.37 -6.54
CA ALA A 130 3.74 -5.79 -7.39
C ALA A 130 4.30 -7.16 -6.97
N PHE A 131 4.47 -7.41 -5.67
CA PHE A 131 4.88 -8.71 -5.14
C PHE A 131 3.88 -9.82 -5.46
N CYS A 132 2.58 -9.54 -5.40
CA CYS A 132 1.53 -10.50 -5.74
C CYS A 132 1.32 -10.67 -7.27
N SER A 133 1.93 -9.85 -8.10
CA SER A 133 1.76 -9.86 -9.56
C SER A 133 2.74 -10.78 -10.26
N ASN A 134 2.33 -11.48 -11.32
CA ASN A 134 3.26 -12.32 -12.09
C ASN A 134 4.41 -11.52 -12.73
N ASP A 135 4.17 -10.27 -13.09
CA ASP A 135 5.10 -9.44 -13.86
C ASP A 135 6.25 -8.91 -13.00
N TYR A 136 6.00 -8.68 -11.71
CA TYR A 136 6.98 -8.14 -10.77
C TYR A 136 7.28 -9.05 -9.58
N HIS A 137 6.65 -10.23 -9.49
CA HIS A 137 6.82 -11.15 -8.36
C HIS A 137 8.30 -11.44 -8.10
N ASP A 138 9.03 -11.93 -9.10
CA ASP A 138 10.44 -12.32 -8.93
C ASP A 138 11.34 -11.12 -8.65
N TYR A 139 11.07 -9.97 -9.26
CA TYR A 139 11.80 -8.75 -8.98
C TYR A 139 11.60 -8.29 -7.53
N MET A 140 10.34 -8.14 -7.11
CA MET A 140 10.00 -7.71 -5.76
C MET A 140 10.51 -8.70 -4.73
N LYS A 141 10.36 -9.99 -5.00
CA LYS A 141 10.94 -11.08 -4.21
C LYS A 141 12.44 -10.85 -4.03
N ASN A 142 13.25 -10.81 -5.10
CA ASN A 142 14.70 -10.59 -5.00
C ASN A 142 15.04 -9.31 -4.23
N TYR A 143 14.37 -8.21 -4.56
CA TYR A 143 14.56 -6.93 -3.90
C TYR A 143 14.32 -6.98 -2.38
N ILE A 144 13.29 -7.70 -1.95
CA ILE A 144 13.02 -7.91 -0.53
C ILE A 144 14.14 -8.74 0.11
N LEU A 145 14.54 -9.83 -0.54
CA LEU A 145 15.54 -10.76 -0.01
C LEU A 145 16.86 -10.10 0.32
N GLU A 146 17.27 -9.20 -0.55
CA GLU A 146 18.47 -8.40 -0.39
C GLU A 146 18.44 -7.47 0.84
N TYR A 147 17.26 -7.07 1.31
CA TYR A 147 17.06 -6.17 2.45
C TYR A 147 16.87 -6.86 3.80
N TYR A 148 16.72 -8.19 3.80
CA TYR A 148 16.53 -8.99 5.00
C TYR A 148 17.84 -9.64 5.45
N ASP A 149 18.36 -9.15 6.57
CA ASP A 149 19.28 -9.91 7.40
C ASP A 149 18.44 -10.71 8.41
N PHE A 150 17.92 -11.86 7.96
CA PHE A 150 17.10 -12.72 8.81
C PHE A 150 18.00 -13.39 9.85
N SER A 151 18.05 -12.84 11.07
CA SER A 151 18.63 -13.56 12.20
C SER A 151 17.86 -14.87 12.45
N ASP A 152 18.52 -15.92 12.94
CA ASP A 152 17.89 -17.22 13.27
C ASP A 152 16.70 -17.06 14.23
N VAL A 153 16.72 -16.04 15.08
CA VAL A 153 15.63 -15.69 16.01
C VAL A 153 14.40 -15.21 15.25
N THR A 154 14.58 -14.38 14.22
CA THR A 154 13.48 -13.89 13.37
C THR A 154 12.84 -15.05 12.60
N ILE A 155 13.65 -15.97 12.08
CA ILE A 155 13.18 -17.15 11.36
C ILE A 155 12.38 -18.08 12.28
N LYS A 156 12.90 -18.37 13.49
CA LYS A 156 12.21 -19.20 14.49
C LYS A 156 10.87 -18.60 14.93
N ASN A 157 10.81 -17.27 15.10
CA ASN A 157 9.57 -16.58 15.47
C ASN A 157 8.53 -16.61 14.34
N ILE A 158 8.96 -16.54 13.07
CA ILE A 158 8.07 -16.66 11.91
C ILE A 158 7.59 -18.12 11.74
N GLN A 159 8.43 -19.11 12.02
CA GLN A 159 8.09 -20.54 11.89
C GLN A 159 7.19 -21.07 13.02
N GLY A 160 7.22 -20.46 14.21
CA GLY A 160 6.52 -20.97 15.39
C GLY A 160 5.05 -20.57 15.55
N ALA A 161 4.52 -19.63 14.76
CA ALA A 161 3.32 -18.87 15.18
C ALA A 161 2.07 -18.98 14.28
N TYR A 162 2.14 -19.60 13.09
CA TYR A 162 1.03 -19.49 12.12
C TYR A 162 0.36 -20.80 11.79
N THR A 163 -0.98 -20.79 11.83
CA THR A 163 -1.81 -21.97 11.55
C THR A 163 -2.27 -22.05 10.10
N ASN A 164 -2.23 -20.94 9.35
CA ASN A 164 -2.57 -20.91 7.92
C ASN A 164 -1.77 -19.85 7.12
N ILE A 165 -1.93 -19.86 5.79
CA ILE A 165 -1.16 -19.04 4.86
C ILE A 165 -1.59 -17.57 4.83
N GLU A 166 -2.84 -17.26 5.19
CA GLU A 166 -3.38 -15.90 5.23
C GLU A 166 -2.85 -15.14 6.44
N GLU A 167 -2.80 -15.78 7.63
CA GLU A 167 -2.12 -15.25 8.82
C GLU A 167 -0.65 -14.94 8.57
N TYR A 168 0.01 -15.77 7.76
CA TYR A 168 1.38 -15.56 7.32
C TYR A 168 1.50 -14.34 6.40
N TYR A 169 0.62 -14.17 5.41
CA TYR A 169 0.64 -12.99 4.53
C TYR A 169 0.38 -11.68 5.29
N ASP A 170 -0.54 -11.68 6.26
CA ASP A 170 -0.83 -10.51 7.10
C ASP A 170 0.34 -10.18 8.04
N SER A 171 1.01 -11.19 8.59
CA SER A 171 2.24 -10.98 9.37
C SER A 171 3.38 -10.45 8.49
N MET A 172 3.57 -11.01 7.30
CA MET A 172 4.53 -10.50 6.34
C MET A 172 4.24 -9.05 6.01
N LYS A 173 2.99 -8.68 5.74
CA LYS A 173 2.57 -7.28 5.52
C LYS A 173 2.99 -6.37 6.68
N ARG A 174 2.87 -6.81 7.94
CA ARG A 174 3.37 -6.07 9.11
C ARG A 174 4.89 -5.94 9.17
N ILE A 175 5.62 -6.98 8.77
CA ILE A 175 7.08 -6.95 8.71
C ILE A 175 7.55 -6.04 7.54
N PHE A 176 6.86 -6.09 6.39
CA PHE A 176 7.03 -5.16 5.27
C PHE A 176 6.87 -3.71 5.72
N ILE A 177 5.79 -3.41 6.46
CA ILE A 177 5.53 -2.10 7.06
C ILE A 177 6.75 -1.66 7.88
N HIS A 178 7.24 -2.50 8.80
CA HIS A 178 8.35 -2.14 9.68
C HIS A 178 9.69 -1.91 8.96
N ILE A 179 10.01 -2.72 7.94
CA ILE A 179 11.28 -2.67 7.21
C ILE A 179 11.31 -1.51 6.22
N PHE A 180 10.23 -1.34 5.45
CA PHE A 180 10.16 -0.27 4.46
C PHE A 180 10.12 1.11 5.12
N GLN A 181 9.45 1.24 6.28
CA GLN A 181 9.34 2.50 7.00
C GLN A 181 10.67 3.01 7.58
N ASN A 182 11.54 2.12 8.08
CA ASN A 182 12.74 2.55 8.81
C ASN A 182 14.02 2.64 7.96
N LYS A 183 14.16 1.82 6.91
CA LYS A 183 15.38 1.79 6.08
C LYS A 183 15.18 2.35 4.68
N LEU A 184 14.02 2.11 4.06
CA LEU A 184 13.80 2.48 2.67
C LEU A 184 13.28 3.89 2.49
N ALA A 185 12.37 4.36 3.36
CA ALA A 185 11.91 5.74 3.33
C ALA A 185 13.07 6.75 3.39
N ILE A 186 14.06 6.52 4.26
CA ILE A 186 15.25 7.38 4.39
C ILE A 186 16.09 7.39 3.09
N LYS A 187 16.31 6.21 2.50
CA LYS A 187 17.06 6.10 1.23
C LYS A 187 16.29 6.74 0.07
N PHE A 188 14.97 6.54 0.01
CA PHE A 188 14.11 7.14 -1.01
C PHE A 188 14.12 8.67 -0.89
N ASP A 189 14.02 9.20 0.32
CA ASP A 189 14.12 10.64 0.56
C ASP A 189 15.49 11.19 0.18
N ALA A 190 16.58 10.44 0.39
CA ALA A 190 17.91 10.83 -0.06
C ALA A 190 18.00 10.92 -1.58
N ILE A 191 17.54 9.88 -2.29
CA ILE A 191 17.50 9.87 -3.75
C ILE A 191 16.60 10.97 -4.30
N ALA A 192 15.46 11.24 -3.66
CA ALA A 192 14.56 12.32 -4.06
C ALA A 192 15.23 13.69 -3.91
N ARG A 193 16.01 13.91 -2.85
CA ARG A 193 16.81 15.13 -2.66
C ARG A 193 17.87 15.31 -3.73
N ASP A 194 18.55 14.24 -4.13
CA ASP A 194 19.51 14.30 -5.25
C ASP A 194 18.85 14.66 -6.58
N LYS A 195 17.54 14.43 -6.70
CA LYS A 195 16.70 14.82 -7.85
C LYS A 195 16.05 16.20 -7.71
N GLY A 196 16.32 16.94 -6.63
CA GLY A 196 15.81 18.30 -6.41
C GLY A 196 14.48 18.40 -5.63
N PHE A 197 13.99 17.30 -5.04
CA PHE A 197 12.78 17.28 -4.22
C PHE A 197 13.11 17.26 -2.73
N ILE A 198 12.24 17.76 -1.87
CA ILE A 198 12.40 17.75 -0.41
C ILE A 198 12.44 16.32 0.13
N ASN A 199 11.57 15.45 -0.38
CA ASN A 199 11.44 14.05 0.02
C ASN A 199 10.74 13.22 -1.09
N PHE A 200 10.64 11.92 -0.89
CA PHE A 200 10.03 11.02 -1.86
C PHE A 200 8.53 11.27 -2.07
N HIS A 201 7.84 11.77 -1.05
CA HIS A 201 6.43 12.12 -1.19
C HIS A 201 6.25 13.31 -2.14
N GLU A 202 7.10 14.33 -2.07
CA GLU A 202 7.04 15.45 -3.04
C GLU A 202 7.33 14.96 -4.46
N TYR A 203 8.30 14.06 -4.64
CA TYR A 203 8.55 13.40 -5.93
C TYR A 203 7.30 12.66 -6.45
N PHE A 204 6.61 11.93 -5.57
CA PHE A 204 5.34 11.27 -5.90
C PHE A 204 4.26 12.28 -6.31
N LEU A 205 4.10 13.37 -5.55
CA LEU A 205 3.08 14.39 -5.83
C LEU A 205 3.33 15.08 -7.17
N ASP A 206 4.58 15.44 -7.46
CA ASP A 206 4.96 16.02 -8.75
C ASP A 206 4.55 15.10 -9.91
N PHE A 207 4.83 13.80 -9.80
CA PHE A 207 4.37 12.82 -10.80
C PHE A 207 2.84 12.86 -10.98
N PHE A 208 2.06 12.85 -9.90
CA PHE A 208 0.59 12.80 -9.99
C PHE A 208 -0.05 14.13 -10.42
N HIS A 209 0.53 15.27 -10.04
CA HIS A 209 0.06 16.61 -10.44
C HIS A 209 0.16 16.86 -11.93
N THR A 210 1.10 16.20 -12.62
CA THR A 210 1.20 16.27 -14.09
C THR A 210 0.17 15.41 -14.83
N LYS A 211 -0.59 14.56 -14.12
CA LYS A 211 -1.53 13.63 -14.75
C LYS A 211 -2.92 14.22 -14.88
N LYS A 212 -3.58 13.89 -15.98
CA LYS A 212 -4.97 14.29 -16.23
C LYS A 212 -5.94 13.30 -15.59
N ASN A 213 -6.78 13.78 -14.68
CA ASN A 213 -7.76 12.97 -13.95
C ASN A 213 -7.12 11.74 -13.26
N PRO A 214 -6.17 11.96 -12.32
CA PRO A 214 -5.43 10.89 -11.66
C PRO A 214 -6.30 9.85 -10.98
N LEU A 215 -7.41 10.23 -10.33
CA LEU A 215 -8.28 9.27 -9.64
C LEU A 215 -9.05 8.38 -10.60
N ARG A 216 -9.54 8.93 -11.72
CA ARG A 216 -10.23 8.15 -12.75
C ARG A 216 -9.31 7.10 -13.40
N ASN A 217 -8.02 7.38 -13.48
CA ASN A 217 -7.03 6.53 -14.16
C ASN A 217 -6.00 5.93 -13.19
N LEU A 218 -6.38 5.77 -11.91
CA LEU A 218 -5.45 5.46 -10.83
C LEU A 218 -4.60 4.22 -11.07
N GLU A 219 -5.21 3.11 -11.49
CA GLU A 219 -4.49 1.84 -11.75
C GLU A 219 -3.41 2.00 -12.83
N LYS A 220 -3.70 2.80 -13.87
CA LYS A 220 -2.75 3.12 -14.94
C LYS A 220 -1.58 3.94 -14.39
N TYR A 221 -1.88 5.00 -13.64
CA TYR A 221 -0.83 5.88 -13.11
C TYR A 221 -0.03 5.22 -11.99
N TYR A 222 -0.61 4.31 -11.22
CA TYR A 222 0.12 3.44 -10.30
C TYR A 222 1.09 2.53 -11.05
N SER A 223 0.68 1.99 -12.20
CA SER A 223 1.57 1.20 -13.05
C SER A 223 2.75 2.02 -13.59
N GLU A 224 2.46 3.20 -14.14
CA GLU A 224 3.49 4.13 -14.64
C GLU A 224 4.45 4.57 -13.52
N PHE A 225 3.90 4.95 -12.36
CA PHE A 225 4.70 5.37 -11.21
C PHE A 225 5.55 4.23 -10.66
N PHE A 226 5.02 3.00 -10.58
CA PHE A 226 5.79 1.85 -10.10
C PHE A 226 7.01 1.58 -10.99
N ILE A 227 6.87 1.65 -12.32
CA ILE A 227 8.00 1.49 -13.25
C ILE A 227 9.06 2.56 -13.00
N LEU A 228 8.64 3.80 -12.78
CA LEU A 228 9.53 4.92 -12.47
C LEU A 228 10.23 4.73 -11.12
N MET A 229 9.46 4.43 -10.07
CA MET A 229 9.96 4.15 -8.72
C MET A 229 10.93 2.97 -8.73
N LYS A 230 10.63 1.91 -9.49
CA LYS A 230 11.51 0.77 -9.66
C LYS A 230 12.87 1.20 -10.20
N LYS A 231 12.86 1.88 -11.35
CA LYS A 231 14.08 2.30 -12.05
C LYS A 231 14.89 3.31 -11.25
N GLU A 232 14.22 4.27 -10.62
CA GLU A 232 14.88 5.44 -10.04
C GLU A 232 15.17 5.32 -8.55
N PHE A 233 14.51 4.38 -7.86
CA PHE A 233 14.65 4.21 -6.42
C PHE A 233 15.00 2.77 -6.09
N LEU A 234 14.12 1.80 -6.36
CA LEU A 234 14.35 0.41 -5.97
C LEU A 234 15.67 -0.14 -6.53
N ASP A 235 15.93 0.04 -7.83
CA ASP A 235 17.16 -0.43 -8.47
C ASP A 235 18.45 0.22 -7.91
N TYR A 236 18.35 1.41 -7.30
CA TYR A 236 19.49 2.11 -6.67
C TYR A 236 19.64 1.79 -5.18
N THR A 237 18.55 1.35 -4.54
CA THR A 237 18.56 1.05 -3.12
C THR A 237 18.87 -0.42 -2.84
N GLY A 238 18.68 -1.32 -3.82
CA GLY A 238 19.11 -2.72 -3.75
C GLY A 238 20.59 -2.86 -3.36
N PRO A 239 20.96 -3.73 -2.41
CA PRO A 239 22.35 -3.96 -2.06
C PRO A 239 23.10 -4.80 -3.11
N ASN A 240 24.43 -4.78 -3.02
CA ASN A 240 25.35 -5.49 -3.91
C ASN A 240 25.05 -7.00 -3.90
N PRO A 241 24.69 -7.64 -5.03
CA PRO A 241 24.24 -9.04 -5.10
C PRO A 241 25.35 -10.08 -4.85
N GLU A 242 26.60 -9.68 -4.64
CA GLU A 242 27.74 -10.60 -4.44
C GLU A 242 27.82 -11.23 -3.02
N GLY A 243 26.85 -10.99 -2.12
CA GLY A 243 26.97 -11.39 -0.72
C GLY A 243 25.71 -11.87 0.02
N SER A 244 24.66 -12.35 -0.66
CA SER A 244 23.42 -12.79 0.03
C SER A 244 22.92 -14.16 -0.45
N ASP A 245 23.39 -15.24 0.21
CA ASP A 245 22.89 -16.63 0.07
C ASP A 245 21.67 -16.92 1.00
N THR A 246 21.13 -15.89 1.64
CA THR A 246 20.11 -15.92 2.71
C THR A 246 18.79 -16.59 2.30
N PHE A 247 18.46 -16.65 1.01
CA PHE A 247 17.18 -17.15 0.53
C PHE A 247 17.16 -18.65 0.16
N ALA A 248 18.27 -19.22 -0.33
CA ALA A 248 18.36 -20.66 -0.55
C ALA A 248 18.17 -21.41 0.78
N LYS A 249 18.80 -20.87 1.83
CA LYS A 249 18.63 -21.29 3.23
C LYS A 249 17.18 -21.10 3.70
N TYR A 250 16.52 -19.98 3.38
CA TYR A 250 15.11 -19.73 3.74
C TYR A 250 14.12 -20.71 3.08
N TYR A 251 14.22 -20.95 1.77
CA TYR A 251 13.31 -21.89 1.08
C TYR A 251 13.57 -23.33 1.48
N LEU A 252 14.83 -23.70 1.69
CA LEU A 252 15.18 -24.99 2.26
C LEU A 252 14.52 -25.17 3.62
N ASN A 253 14.67 -24.21 4.53
CA ASN A 253 14.06 -24.24 5.86
C ASN A 253 12.52 -24.30 5.80
N LEU A 254 11.90 -23.59 4.86
CA LEU A 254 10.44 -23.60 4.66
C LEU A 254 9.93 -24.93 4.09
N MET A 255 10.68 -25.56 3.16
CA MET A 255 10.36 -26.89 2.66
C MET A 255 10.52 -27.93 3.76
N ILE A 256 11.64 -27.90 4.50
CA ILE A 256 11.91 -28.77 5.65
C ILE A 256 10.72 -28.71 6.62
N HIS A 257 10.31 -27.50 7.01
CA HIS A 257 9.18 -27.30 7.91
C HIS A 257 7.86 -27.89 7.36
N ARG A 258 7.52 -27.60 6.10
CA ARG A 258 6.30 -28.14 5.46
C ARG A 258 6.27 -29.67 5.40
N TYR A 259 7.43 -30.32 5.26
CA TYR A 259 7.52 -31.78 5.26
C TYR A 259 7.49 -32.35 6.67
N SER A 260 8.14 -31.71 7.65
CA SER A 260 8.04 -32.09 9.07
C SER A 260 6.60 -32.10 9.56
N LEU A 261 5.80 -31.08 9.25
CA LEU A 261 4.37 -31.03 9.62
C LEU A 261 3.53 -32.21 9.09
N LYS A 262 4.03 -32.92 8.06
CA LYS A 262 3.35 -34.07 7.46
C LYS A 262 3.81 -35.40 8.06
N ILE A 263 4.93 -35.44 8.79
CA ILE A 263 5.46 -36.65 9.40
C ILE A 263 4.79 -36.86 10.76
N LYS A 264 4.05 -37.97 10.89
CA LYS A 264 3.35 -38.32 12.14
C LYS A 264 4.09 -39.35 13.00
N ASN A 265 5.08 -40.04 12.42
CA ASN A 265 5.84 -41.08 13.11
C ASN A 265 7.09 -40.45 13.79
N PRO A 266 7.26 -40.60 15.12
CA PRO A 266 8.37 -40.00 15.86
C PRO A 266 9.76 -40.44 15.39
N GLU A 267 9.95 -41.71 15.02
CA GLU A 267 11.25 -42.21 14.56
C GLU A 267 11.61 -41.68 13.17
N ILE A 268 10.61 -41.41 12.33
CA ILE A 268 10.80 -40.81 11.01
C ILE A 268 11.10 -39.31 11.14
N GLN A 269 10.42 -38.63 12.08
CA GLN A 269 10.68 -37.22 12.38
C GLN A 269 12.12 -37.01 12.83
N LEU A 270 12.61 -37.86 13.74
CA LEU A 270 13.98 -37.79 14.25
C LEU A 270 15.04 -37.96 13.15
N LYS A 271 14.82 -38.87 12.20
CA LYS A 271 15.71 -39.06 11.04
C LYS A 271 15.65 -37.89 10.06
N PHE A 272 14.46 -37.33 9.87
CA PHE A 272 14.27 -36.16 9.01
C PHE A 272 14.96 -34.92 9.58
N ASP A 273 14.84 -34.67 10.89
CA ASP A 273 15.50 -33.56 11.56
C ASP A 273 17.02 -33.66 11.50
N TYR A 274 17.57 -34.87 11.68
CA TYR A 274 19.01 -35.13 11.55
C TYR A 274 19.53 -34.80 10.14
N LEU A 275 18.89 -35.35 9.10
CA LEU A 275 19.33 -35.16 7.71
C LEU A 275 19.22 -33.70 7.23
N THR A 276 18.24 -32.97 7.78
CA THR A 276 18.01 -31.58 7.40
C THR A 276 18.94 -30.62 8.13
N SER A 277 19.37 -30.96 9.36
CA SER A 277 20.48 -30.28 10.03
C SER A 277 21.78 -30.40 9.25
N GLU A 278 22.18 -31.61 8.86
CA GLU A 278 23.41 -31.83 8.07
C GLU A 278 23.39 -31.07 6.74
N LEU A 279 22.23 -30.98 6.08
CA LEU A 279 22.09 -30.24 4.83
C LEU A 279 22.24 -28.72 5.00
N VAL A 280 21.78 -28.18 6.12
CA VAL A 280 21.92 -26.75 6.46
C VAL A 280 23.37 -26.45 6.81
N ASP A 281 24.02 -27.30 7.61
CA ASP A 281 25.43 -27.16 7.99
C ASP A 281 26.34 -27.21 6.75
N LEU A 282 26.09 -28.12 5.80
CA LEU A 282 26.85 -28.22 4.56
C LEU A 282 26.73 -26.95 3.69
N LEU A 283 25.56 -26.31 3.66
CA LEU A 283 25.36 -25.06 2.94
C LEU A 283 26.13 -23.91 3.59
N GLU A 284 26.17 -23.87 4.93
CA GLU A 284 26.99 -22.90 5.65
C GLU A 284 28.48 -23.09 5.37
N GLU A 285 28.98 -24.32 5.32
CA GLU A 285 30.39 -24.61 4.98
C GLU A 285 30.77 -24.19 3.54
N ILE A 286 29.85 -24.36 2.59
CA ILE A 286 30.03 -23.91 1.20
C ILE A 286 30.06 -22.37 1.12
N ASP A 287 29.32 -21.68 1.99
CA ASP A 287 29.30 -20.22 2.06
C ASP A 287 30.58 -19.65 2.69
N TYR A 288 31.13 -20.29 3.73
CA TYR A 288 32.38 -19.87 4.38
C TYR A 288 33.66 -20.13 3.55
N SER A 289 33.55 -20.89 2.46
CA SER A 289 34.69 -21.26 1.61
C SER A 289 34.83 -20.41 0.33
N LYS A 290 34.00 -19.37 0.17
CA LYS A 290 34.15 -18.29 -0.81
C LYS A 290 34.80 -17.05 -0.19
#